data_AF-A0A822ZE16-F1
#
_entry.id   AF-A0A822ZE16-F1
#
_cell.length_a   1.000
_cell.length_b   1.000
_cell.length_c   1.000
_cell.angle_alpha   90.00
_cell.angle_beta   90.00
_cell.angle_gamma   90.00
#
_symmetry.space_group_name_H-M   'P 1'
#
loop_
_entity.id
_entity.type
_entity.pdbx_description
1 polymer ?
#
loop_
_entity_poly.entity_id
_entity_poly.type
_entity_poly.pdbx_seq_one_letter_code
_entity_poly.pdbx_strand_id
1 'polypeptide(L)'
;MELLLSRMEFQLQGRLCTLDKNDSLSDQVDYVGSARVPGAIFLSSSSNLEFFIQSSFPAVFLSPQDGQTMPCLDYIQGNSVSDSGVKASLEFRKRLIGTKPAPRVAKYSSKLSWRLRAYGIWFLGISIVEWAQTSPVGDSGSHILFSNFNLISGTSMSCPHAAGVAALLKGAHPEWSPAAIRSAMMTTADSLDNTVNPIKDIGYGDKAASPIAMGNGHINPNKALDPGLICHL
;
A
#
# COMPACT_ATOMS: atom_id res chain seq x y z
N MET A 1 4.58 -13.49 22.25
CA MET A 1 4.84 -14.32 21.06
C MET A 1 6.05 -13.71 20.36
N GLU A 2 7.26 -14.21 20.66
CA GLU A 2 8.51 -13.71 20.08
C GLU A 2 8.51 -13.97 18.58
N LEU A 3 8.46 -12.90 17.80
CA LEU A 3 8.66 -12.96 16.36
C LEU A 3 10.17 -13.04 16.12
N LEU A 4 10.66 -14.24 15.78
CA LEU A 4 12.01 -14.45 15.25
C LEU A 4 12.28 -13.45 14.12
N LEU A 5 13.12 -12.47 14.39
CA LEU A 5 13.66 -11.52 13.43
C LEU A 5 14.53 -12.29 12.44
N SER A 6 14.08 -12.46 11.20
CA SER A 6 14.93 -12.98 10.13
C SER A 6 15.84 -11.85 9.65
N ARG A 7 16.94 -11.63 10.38
CA ARG A 7 18.03 -10.74 9.96
C ARG A 7 18.87 -11.47 8.92
N MET A 8 19.05 -10.84 7.78
CA MET A 8 19.81 -11.38 6.67
C MET A 8 20.98 -10.42 6.38
N GLU A 9 22.18 -10.77 6.83
CA GLU A 9 23.40 -9.99 6.61
C GLU A 9 24.13 -10.47 5.35
N PHE A 10 24.49 -9.55 4.46
CA PHE A 10 25.16 -9.90 3.19
C PHE A 10 26.28 -8.95 2.81
N GLN A 11 27.33 -9.50 2.20
CA GLN A 11 28.25 -8.72 1.37
C GLN A 11 27.58 -8.51 -0.01
N LEU A 12 27.71 -7.30 -0.57
CA LEU A 12 27.20 -6.97 -1.90
C LEU A 12 27.86 -7.80 -3.03
N GLN A 13 28.99 -8.44 -2.75
CA GLN A 13 29.71 -9.32 -3.68
C GLN A 13 28.89 -10.59 -3.93
N GLY A 14 28.19 -10.62 -5.07
CA GLY A 14 27.39 -11.77 -5.54
C GLY A 14 25.87 -11.61 -5.47
N ARG A 15 25.33 -10.41 -5.20
CA ARG A 15 23.88 -10.15 -5.18
C ARG A 15 23.52 -8.87 -5.92
N LEU A 16 22.33 -8.84 -6.54
CA LEU A 16 21.94 -7.81 -7.51
C LEU A 16 21.27 -6.60 -6.82
N CYS A 17 21.91 -5.43 -6.92
CA CYS A 17 21.27 -4.14 -6.69
C CYS A 17 20.93 -3.52 -8.04
N THR A 18 19.65 -3.23 -8.30
CA THR A 18 19.22 -2.60 -9.54
C THR A 18 18.71 -1.19 -9.30
N LEU A 19 19.07 -0.30 -10.21
CA LEU A 19 18.47 1.02 -10.30
C LEU A 19 17.41 0.98 -11.39
N ASP A 20 16.18 1.29 -11.01
CA ASP A 20 15.10 1.43 -11.97
C ASP A 20 15.34 2.68 -12.83
N LYS A 21 15.41 2.46 -14.14
CA LYS A 21 15.48 3.51 -15.15
C LYS A 21 14.24 3.36 -16.03
N ASN A 22 13.36 4.35 -15.99
CA ASN A 22 12.15 4.46 -16.83
C ASN A 22 10.99 3.50 -16.47
N ASP A 23 10.64 3.36 -15.19
CA ASP A 23 9.44 2.63 -14.73
C ASP A 23 9.43 1.14 -15.16
N SER A 24 10.63 0.57 -15.30
CA SER A 24 10.91 -0.82 -15.73
C SER A 24 10.87 -1.83 -14.59
N LEU A 25 10.41 -1.40 -13.40
CA LEU A 25 10.53 -2.16 -12.16
C LEU A 25 9.95 -3.58 -12.25
N SER A 26 8.82 -3.75 -12.97
CA SER A 26 8.22 -5.08 -13.16
C SER A 26 9.17 -6.02 -13.89
N ASP A 27 9.71 -5.59 -15.03
CA ASP A 27 10.64 -6.38 -15.82
C ASP A 27 11.90 -6.71 -15.00
N GLN A 28 12.41 -5.75 -14.24
CA GLN A 28 13.57 -5.98 -13.37
C GLN A 28 13.28 -7.04 -12.32
N VAL A 29 12.13 -6.97 -11.64
CA VAL A 29 11.72 -7.97 -10.65
C VAL A 29 11.60 -9.35 -11.28
N ASP A 30 11.05 -9.46 -12.50
CA ASP A 30 10.90 -10.71 -13.23
C ASP A 30 12.27 -11.30 -13.65
N TYR A 31 13.19 -10.47 -14.13
CA TYR A 31 14.56 -10.88 -14.46
C TYR A 31 15.31 -11.37 -13.22
N VAL A 32 15.20 -10.66 -12.10
CA VAL A 32 15.80 -11.05 -10.82
C VAL A 32 15.24 -12.38 -10.32
N GLY A 33 13.92 -12.56 -10.40
CA GLY A 33 13.24 -13.80 -10.05
C GLY A 33 13.75 -14.97 -10.89
N SER A 34 13.94 -14.75 -12.19
CA SER A 34 14.47 -15.74 -13.14
C SER A 34 15.94 -16.10 -12.87
N ALA A 35 16.74 -15.15 -12.38
CA ALA A 35 18.14 -15.35 -12.04
C ALA A 35 18.36 -16.15 -10.74
N ARG A 36 17.30 -16.45 -9.98
CA ARG A 36 17.34 -17.21 -8.70
C ARG A 36 18.34 -16.63 -7.69
N VAL A 37 18.43 -15.29 -7.63
CA VAL A 37 19.28 -14.64 -6.64
C VAL A 37 18.70 -14.83 -5.23
N PRO A 38 19.56 -14.88 -4.20
CA PRO A 38 19.12 -15.03 -2.82
C PRO A 38 18.47 -13.76 -2.22
N GLY A 39 18.43 -12.66 -2.97
CA GLY A 39 17.69 -11.44 -2.64
C GLY A 39 18.14 -10.24 -3.50
N ALA A 40 17.32 -9.19 -3.55
CA ALA A 40 17.60 -7.99 -4.35
C ALA A 40 17.15 -6.70 -3.67
N ILE A 41 17.83 -5.61 -4.01
CA ILE A 41 17.48 -4.24 -3.62
C ILE A 41 17.13 -3.49 -4.90
N PHE A 42 15.91 -2.98 -4.96
CA PHE A 42 15.40 -2.18 -6.06
C PHE A 42 15.34 -0.73 -5.65
N LEU A 43 16.08 0.12 -6.35
CA LEU A 43 16.00 1.56 -6.19
C LEU A 43 15.04 2.09 -7.25
N SER A 44 13.83 2.49 -6.86
CA SER A 44 12.83 2.99 -7.80
C SER A 44 12.07 4.17 -7.23
N SER A 45 11.89 5.21 -8.05
CA SER A 45 10.96 6.31 -7.79
C SER A 45 9.53 5.95 -8.18
N SER A 46 9.28 4.72 -8.63
CA SER A 46 7.96 4.27 -9.00
C SER A 46 7.03 4.26 -7.80
N SER A 47 5.81 4.74 -8.03
CA SER A 47 4.76 4.76 -7.02
C SER A 47 3.96 3.45 -6.95
N ASN A 48 4.32 2.46 -7.78
CA ASN A 48 3.66 1.15 -7.91
C ASN A 48 4.20 0.07 -6.97
N LEU A 49 4.88 0.45 -5.88
CA LEU A 49 5.50 -0.52 -4.96
C LEU A 49 4.48 -1.48 -4.31
N GLU A 50 3.21 -1.08 -4.24
CA GLU A 50 2.11 -1.84 -3.66
C GLU A 50 1.87 -3.19 -4.38
N PHE A 51 2.28 -3.32 -5.65
CA PHE A 51 2.16 -4.57 -6.40
C PHE A 51 3.24 -5.60 -6.06
N PHE A 52 4.32 -5.18 -5.41
CA PHE A 52 5.46 -6.05 -5.08
C PHE A 52 5.50 -6.50 -3.61
N ILE A 53 4.40 -6.27 -2.87
CA ILE A 53 4.26 -6.68 -1.46
C ILE A 53 4.39 -8.21 -1.30
N GLN A 54 3.96 -8.98 -2.32
CA GLN A 54 4.02 -10.44 -2.34
C GLN A 54 5.16 -10.94 -3.23
N SER A 55 6.38 -10.41 -3.05
CA SER A 55 7.52 -10.90 -3.81
C SER A 55 7.89 -12.34 -3.44
N SER A 56 8.15 -13.16 -4.46
CA SER A 56 8.51 -14.58 -4.32
C SER A 56 9.94 -14.83 -3.83
N PHE A 57 10.72 -13.76 -3.64
CA PHE A 57 12.07 -13.79 -3.12
C PHE A 57 12.30 -12.59 -2.19
N PRO A 58 13.35 -12.62 -1.34
CA PRO A 58 13.64 -11.49 -0.46
C PRO A 58 13.99 -10.22 -1.26
N ALA A 59 13.06 -9.26 -1.32
CA ALA A 59 13.20 -8.01 -2.05
C ALA A 59 12.96 -6.81 -1.15
N VAL A 60 13.71 -5.73 -1.36
CA VAL A 60 13.46 -4.42 -0.73
C VAL A 60 13.39 -3.35 -1.82
N PHE A 61 12.35 -2.53 -1.76
CA PHE A 61 12.13 -1.42 -2.68
C PHE A 61 12.36 -0.12 -1.93
N LEU A 62 13.28 0.71 -2.42
CA LEU A 62 13.66 1.98 -1.80
C LEU A 62 13.50 3.12 -2.80
N SER A 63 13.10 4.29 -2.31
CA SER A 63 13.10 5.50 -3.14
C SER A 63 14.53 6.04 -3.24
N PRO A 64 15.02 6.42 -4.44
CA PRO A 64 16.36 7.02 -4.62
C PRO A 64 16.56 8.32 -3.81
N GLN A 65 15.48 8.90 -3.30
CA GLN A 65 15.49 10.13 -2.51
C GLN A 65 15.67 9.87 -1.01
N ASP A 66 15.53 8.62 -0.56
CA ASP A 66 15.72 8.25 0.84
C ASP A 66 17.21 8.28 1.19
N GLY A 67 17.60 8.95 2.26
CA GLY A 67 19.01 9.06 2.66
C GLY A 67 19.71 7.71 2.91
N GLN A 68 18.95 6.64 3.11
CA GLN A 68 19.46 5.26 3.25
C GLN A 68 19.88 4.63 1.90
N THR A 69 19.50 5.22 0.76
CA THR A 69 19.85 4.74 -0.58
C THR A 69 21.17 5.28 -1.11
N MET A 70 21.71 6.34 -0.51
CA MET A 70 22.96 6.99 -0.97
C MET A 70 24.15 6.02 -1.02
N PRO A 71 24.42 5.16 -0.02
CA PRO A 71 25.51 4.19 -0.11
C PRO A 71 25.31 3.14 -1.21
N CYS A 72 24.06 2.76 -1.51
CA CYS A 72 23.73 1.83 -2.59
C CYS A 72 23.87 2.49 -3.97
N LEU A 73 23.47 3.77 -4.08
CA LEU A 73 23.65 4.59 -5.29
C LEU A 73 25.13 4.80 -5.59
N ASP A 74 25.94 5.15 -4.59
CA ASP A 74 27.38 5.36 -4.73
C ASP A 74 28.10 4.07 -5.17
N TYR A 75 27.67 2.91 -4.65
CA TYR A 75 28.16 1.60 -5.08
C TYR A 75 27.82 1.30 -6.55
N ILE A 76 26.57 1.53 -6.97
CA ILE A 76 26.13 1.29 -8.36
C ILE A 76 26.81 2.26 -9.34
N GLN A 77 27.05 3.51 -8.93
CA GLN A 77 27.66 4.55 -9.77
C GLN A 77 29.19 4.47 -9.82
N GLY A 78 29.82 3.57 -9.06
CA GLY A 78 31.27 3.36 -9.10
C GLY A 78 32.09 4.49 -8.46
N ASN A 79 31.47 5.37 -7.67
CA ASN A 79 32.07 6.60 -7.15
C ASN A 79 32.92 6.43 -5.88
N SER A 80 33.59 5.28 -5.73
CA SER A 80 34.46 4.91 -4.60
C SER A 80 33.74 4.32 -3.39
N VAL A 81 33.56 3.00 -3.41
CA VAL A 81 33.81 2.22 -2.20
C VAL A 81 34.75 1.09 -2.60
N SER A 82 35.87 0.98 -1.89
CA SER A 82 36.80 -0.14 -1.99
C SER A 82 36.03 -1.46 -2.03
N ASP A 83 36.34 -2.29 -3.02
CA ASP A 83 35.65 -3.52 -3.45
C ASP A 83 35.65 -4.66 -2.40
N SER A 84 35.81 -4.35 -1.11
CA SER A 84 36.13 -5.31 -0.05
C SER A 84 35.38 -5.10 1.28
N GLY A 85 34.29 -4.32 1.33
CA GLY A 85 33.69 -4.01 2.65
C GLY A 85 32.22 -3.65 2.76
N VAL A 86 31.47 -3.39 1.68
CA VAL A 86 30.07 -2.96 1.83
C VAL A 86 29.19 -4.15 2.20
N LYS A 87 28.87 -4.22 3.50
CA LYS A 87 27.90 -5.15 4.06
C LYS A 87 26.56 -4.44 4.20
N ALA A 88 25.53 -4.98 3.57
CA ALA A 88 24.15 -4.57 3.74
C ALA A 88 23.42 -5.64 4.55
N SER A 89 22.63 -5.23 5.54
CA SER A 89 21.76 -6.13 6.29
C SER A 89 20.31 -5.78 5.97
N LEU A 90 19.56 -6.76 5.48
CA LEU A 90 18.13 -6.64 5.26
C LEU A 90 17.40 -7.31 6.41
N GLU A 91 16.43 -6.60 6.97
CA GLU A 91 15.61 -7.10 8.06
C GLU A 91 14.15 -7.10 7.60
N PHE A 92 13.58 -8.30 7.54
CA PHE A 92 12.22 -8.52 7.06
C PHE A 92 11.24 -8.62 8.22
N ARG A 93 9.94 -8.60 7.90
CA ARG A 93 8.83 -8.73 8.87
C ARG A 93 8.74 -7.58 9.88
N LYS A 94 9.34 -6.43 9.57
CA LYS A 94 9.08 -5.19 10.30
C LYS A 94 7.74 -4.60 9.91
N ARG A 95 7.00 -4.13 10.90
CA ARG A 95 5.79 -3.33 10.72
C ARG A 95 6.08 -1.90 11.10
N LEU A 96 5.92 -0.99 10.13
CA LEU A 96 5.96 0.45 10.39
C LEU A 96 4.54 0.95 10.62
N ILE A 97 4.35 1.67 11.72
CA ILE A 97 3.07 2.29 12.10
C ILE A 97 3.27 3.80 12.08
N GLY A 98 2.23 4.54 11.69
CA GLY A 98 2.28 6.01 11.67
C GLY A 98 2.98 6.56 10.44
N THR A 99 2.85 5.89 9.29
CA THR A 99 3.31 6.41 8.00
C THR A 99 2.63 7.74 7.69
N LYS A 100 3.40 8.69 7.16
CA LYS A 100 2.92 10.02 6.78
C LYS A 100 3.40 10.34 5.36
N PRO A 101 2.57 10.93 4.50
CA PRO A 101 1.14 11.17 4.71
C PRO A 101 0.29 9.89 4.56
N ALA A 102 -0.77 9.78 5.36
CA ALA A 102 -1.78 8.73 5.23
C ALA A 102 -3.17 9.24 5.68
N PRO A 103 -4.27 8.84 5.02
CA PRO A 103 -4.33 7.98 3.84
C PRO A 103 -3.89 8.70 2.55
N ARG A 104 -3.66 7.91 1.49
CA ARG A 104 -3.45 8.36 0.10
C ARG A 104 -4.31 7.50 -0.83
N VAL A 105 -4.71 8.06 -1.97
CA VAL A 105 -5.44 7.32 -3.02
C VAL A 105 -4.45 6.46 -3.80
N ALA A 106 -4.71 5.16 -3.84
CA ALA A 106 -3.89 4.19 -4.57
C ALA A 106 -3.94 4.43 -6.10
N LYS A 107 -2.81 4.25 -6.78
CA LYS A 107 -2.67 4.54 -8.22
C LYS A 107 -3.61 3.71 -9.10
N TYR A 108 -3.83 2.44 -8.74
CA TYR A 108 -4.67 1.50 -9.49
C TYR A 108 -6.17 1.79 -9.38
N SER A 109 -6.55 2.67 -8.45
CA SER A 109 -7.95 2.80 -8.15
C SER A 109 -8.68 3.64 -9.21
N SER A 110 -9.85 3.15 -9.63
CA SER A 110 -10.58 3.68 -10.76
C SER A 110 -11.07 5.10 -10.48
N LYS A 111 -10.81 5.99 -11.42
CA LYS A 111 -11.26 7.38 -11.42
C LYS A 111 -12.50 7.48 -12.31
N LEU A 112 -13.65 7.86 -11.76
CA LEU A 112 -14.89 7.91 -12.53
C LEU A 112 -14.94 9.16 -13.44
N SER A 113 -15.67 9.10 -14.55
CA SER A 113 -15.88 10.28 -15.41
C SER A 113 -16.68 11.37 -14.68
N TRP A 114 -16.37 12.64 -14.92
CA TRP A 114 -17.04 13.83 -14.36
C TRP A 114 -18.57 13.85 -14.50
N ARG A 115 -19.13 13.07 -15.44
CA ARG A 115 -20.58 12.95 -15.67
C ARG A 115 -21.30 12.13 -14.60
N LEU A 116 -20.58 11.25 -13.91
CA LEU A 116 -21.09 10.51 -12.77
C LEU A 116 -20.29 10.99 -11.56
N ARG A 117 -20.88 11.87 -10.75
CA ARG A 117 -20.35 12.13 -9.41
C ARG A 117 -20.33 10.78 -8.70
N ALA A 118 -19.16 10.16 -8.60
CA ALA A 118 -18.96 8.98 -7.76
C ALA A 118 -19.18 9.45 -6.33
N TYR A 119 -20.41 9.28 -5.85
CA TYR A 119 -20.75 9.37 -4.45
C TYR A 119 -20.18 8.14 -3.70
N GLY A 120 -18.88 7.92 -3.87
CA GLY A 120 -18.12 6.82 -3.31
C GLY A 120 -17.40 7.28 -2.05
N ILE A 121 -17.22 6.37 -1.11
CA ILE A 121 -16.56 6.61 0.16
C ILE A 121 -15.33 5.69 0.19
N TRP A 122 -14.17 6.26 0.48
CA TRP A 122 -12.91 5.58 0.22
C TRP A 122 -12.28 4.97 1.47
N PHE A 123 -11.76 3.75 1.26
CA PHE A 123 -11.05 2.97 2.28
C PHE A 123 -9.77 2.36 1.68
N LEU A 124 -8.78 2.13 2.55
CA LEU A 124 -7.34 1.96 2.33
C LEU A 124 -6.87 1.01 1.21
N GLY A 125 -5.65 1.25 0.70
CA GLY A 125 -5.03 0.54 -0.43
C GLY A 125 -4.36 -0.82 -0.13
N ILE A 126 -4.19 -1.23 1.13
CA ILE A 126 -3.66 -2.57 1.49
C ILE A 126 -4.42 -3.07 2.71
N SER A 127 -4.92 -4.32 2.67
CA SER A 127 -5.67 -4.93 3.77
C SER A 127 -5.18 -6.33 4.10
N ILE A 128 -5.24 -6.69 5.38
CA ILE A 128 -5.11 -8.08 5.83
C ILE A 128 -6.49 -8.71 5.76
N VAL A 129 -6.64 -9.78 5.00
CA VAL A 129 -7.91 -10.51 4.88
C VAL A 129 -7.76 -11.91 5.40
N GLU A 130 -8.86 -12.48 5.90
CA GLU A 130 -8.96 -13.92 6.11
C GLU A 130 -8.93 -14.65 4.76
N TRP A 131 -8.25 -15.79 4.71
CA TRP A 131 -7.96 -16.51 3.48
C TRP A 131 -8.15 -18.01 3.65
N ALA A 132 -8.63 -18.66 2.58
CA ALA A 132 -8.82 -20.10 2.60
C ALA A 132 -7.47 -20.83 2.71
N GLN A 133 -7.35 -21.74 3.69
CA GLN A 133 -6.13 -22.53 3.92
C GLN A 133 -5.72 -23.40 2.73
N THR A 134 -6.68 -23.73 1.87
CA THR A 134 -6.48 -24.53 0.65
C THR A 134 -6.02 -23.69 -0.55
N SER A 135 -6.03 -22.35 -0.41
CA SER A 135 -5.65 -21.43 -1.47
C SER A 135 -4.27 -20.84 -1.19
N PRO A 136 -3.37 -20.81 -2.18
CA PRO A 136 -2.04 -20.23 -2.01
C PRO A 136 -2.13 -18.73 -1.70
N VAL A 137 -1.25 -18.24 -0.84
CA VAL A 137 -1.10 -16.80 -0.53
C VAL A 137 0.10 -16.17 -1.22
N GLY A 138 0.97 -16.99 -1.78
CA GLY A 138 2.17 -16.59 -2.50
C GLY A 138 3.07 -17.79 -2.69
N ASP A 139 4.23 -17.55 -3.27
CA ASP A 139 5.26 -18.53 -3.52
C ASP A 139 6.60 -18.04 -2.96
N SER A 140 7.50 -18.98 -2.69
CA SER A 140 8.89 -18.70 -2.34
C SER A 140 9.77 -19.67 -3.10
N GLY A 141 10.31 -19.22 -4.24
CA GLY A 141 11.01 -20.08 -5.18
C GLY A 141 10.10 -21.21 -5.68
N SER A 142 10.41 -22.45 -5.30
CA SER A 142 9.60 -23.64 -5.66
C SER A 142 8.52 -24.00 -4.63
N HIS A 143 8.40 -23.27 -3.52
CA HIS A 143 7.47 -23.60 -2.44
C HIS A 143 6.24 -22.70 -2.49
N ILE A 144 5.07 -23.31 -2.52
CA ILE A 144 3.79 -22.60 -2.39
C ILE A 144 3.52 -22.35 -0.90
N LEU A 145 3.17 -21.11 -0.57
CA LEU A 145 2.85 -20.69 0.78
C LEU A 145 1.34 -20.70 1.01
N PHE A 146 0.92 -21.17 2.17
CA PHE A 146 -0.46 -21.17 2.64
C PHE A 146 -0.55 -20.46 3.99
N SER A 147 -1.64 -19.73 4.21
CA SER A 147 -1.87 -19.00 5.46
C SER A 147 -3.37 -18.75 5.62
N ASN A 148 -3.82 -18.64 6.89
CA ASN A 148 -5.19 -18.24 7.22
C ASN A 148 -5.46 -16.77 6.90
N PHE A 149 -4.40 -16.00 6.66
CA PHE A 149 -4.45 -14.58 6.35
C PHE A 149 -3.62 -14.27 5.12
N ASN A 150 -4.12 -13.35 4.30
CA ASN A 150 -3.42 -12.85 3.13
C ASN A 150 -3.32 -11.32 3.15
N LEU A 151 -2.23 -10.79 2.62
CA LEU A 151 -2.01 -9.36 2.42
C LEU A 151 -2.30 -9.02 0.96
N ILE A 152 -3.44 -8.40 0.71
CA ILE A 152 -3.88 -8.05 -0.63
C ILE A 152 -4.28 -6.58 -0.72
N SER A 153 -4.13 -6.05 -1.92
CA SER A 153 -4.39 -4.66 -2.27
C SER A 153 -5.52 -4.62 -3.30
N GLY A 154 -6.38 -3.61 -3.23
CA GLY A 154 -7.49 -3.45 -4.17
C GLY A 154 -8.71 -2.74 -3.60
N THR A 155 -9.52 -2.16 -4.49
CA THR A 155 -10.83 -1.57 -4.13
C THR A 155 -11.82 -2.61 -3.59
N SER A 156 -11.64 -3.88 -3.99
CA SER A 156 -12.37 -5.03 -3.43
C SER A 156 -12.21 -5.15 -1.93
N MET A 157 -11.10 -4.66 -1.34
CA MET A 157 -10.88 -4.67 0.11
C MET A 157 -11.50 -3.43 0.77
N SER A 158 -11.64 -2.32 0.04
CA SER A 158 -12.32 -1.11 0.52
C SER A 158 -13.84 -1.33 0.69
N CYS A 159 -14.45 -2.09 -0.23
CA CYS A 159 -15.89 -2.39 -0.23
C CYS A 159 -16.41 -3.04 1.09
N PRO A 160 -15.84 -4.15 1.58
CA PRO A 160 -16.30 -4.79 2.82
C PRO A 160 -16.11 -3.89 4.06
N HIS A 161 -15.12 -2.99 4.06
CA HIS A 161 -14.96 -2.02 5.15
C HIS A 161 -16.09 -0.99 5.16
N ALA A 162 -16.43 -0.43 3.99
CA ALA A 162 -17.58 0.49 3.88
C ALA A 162 -18.89 -0.22 4.24
N ALA A 163 -19.09 -1.47 3.80
CA ALA A 163 -20.25 -2.28 4.16
C ALA A 163 -20.31 -2.56 5.67
N GLY A 164 -19.18 -2.87 6.31
CA GLY A 164 -19.10 -3.08 7.76
C GLY A 164 -19.47 -1.83 8.54
N VAL A 165 -18.94 -0.65 8.15
CA VAL A 165 -19.32 0.62 8.77
C VAL A 165 -20.80 0.91 8.57
N ALA A 166 -21.34 0.72 7.36
CA ALA A 166 -22.76 0.89 7.09
C ALA A 166 -23.64 -0.03 7.95
N ALA A 167 -23.22 -1.29 8.16
CA ALA A 167 -23.92 -2.23 9.04
C ALA A 167 -23.88 -1.79 10.51
N LEU A 168 -22.74 -1.29 11.00
CA LEU A 168 -22.63 -0.74 12.36
C LEU A 168 -23.53 0.49 12.54
N LEU A 169 -23.56 1.39 11.56
CA LEU A 169 -24.46 2.55 11.56
C LEU A 169 -25.93 2.11 11.54
N LYS A 170 -26.29 1.08 10.77
CA LYS A 170 -27.65 0.52 10.76
C LYS A 170 -28.02 -0.10 12.11
N GLY A 171 -27.05 -0.72 12.81
CA GLY A 171 -27.26 -1.25 14.15
C GLY A 171 -27.47 -0.14 15.20
N ALA A 172 -26.73 0.97 15.08
CA ALA A 172 -26.85 2.12 15.97
C ALA A 172 -28.10 2.98 15.69
N HIS A 173 -28.50 3.10 14.42
CA HIS A 173 -29.66 3.85 13.95
C HIS A 173 -30.59 2.97 13.09
N PRO A 174 -31.37 2.08 13.70
CA PRO A 174 -32.22 1.13 12.98
C PRO A 174 -33.26 1.78 12.07
N GLU A 175 -33.64 3.03 12.31
CA GLU A 175 -34.60 3.81 11.54
C GLU A 175 -33.99 4.46 10.28
N TRP A 176 -32.66 4.57 10.19
CA TRP A 176 -32.03 5.19 9.02
C TRP A 176 -32.25 4.38 7.75
N SER A 177 -32.63 5.07 6.68
CA SER A 177 -32.66 4.50 5.33
C SER A 177 -31.24 4.21 4.82
N PRO A 178 -31.07 3.35 3.80
CA PRO A 178 -29.77 3.17 3.14
C PRO A 178 -29.17 4.49 2.64
N ALA A 179 -30.02 5.42 2.17
CA ALA A 179 -29.61 6.75 1.75
C ALA A 179 -29.12 7.62 2.92
N ALA A 180 -29.79 7.55 4.08
CA ALA A 180 -29.36 8.25 5.30
C ALA A 180 -27.99 7.74 5.78
N ILE A 181 -27.78 6.42 5.83
CA ILE A 181 -26.49 5.83 6.22
C ILE A 181 -25.37 6.29 5.27
N ARG A 182 -25.63 6.20 3.96
CA ARG A 182 -24.68 6.68 2.96
C ARG A 182 -24.41 8.17 3.12
N SER A 183 -25.44 8.98 3.33
CA SER A 183 -25.31 10.41 3.57
C SER A 183 -24.42 10.70 4.76
N ALA A 184 -24.67 10.05 5.90
CA ALA A 184 -23.87 10.20 7.12
C ALA A 184 -22.40 9.90 6.85
N MET A 185 -22.10 8.73 6.28
CA MET A 185 -20.71 8.35 5.94
C MET A 185 -20.05 9.33 4.96
N MET A 186 -20.81 9.92 4.05
CA MET A 186 -20.33 10.83 3.03
C MET A 186 -20.07 12.24 3.55
N THR A 187 -20.93 12.78 4.40
CA THR A 187 -20.81 14.16 4.91
C THR A 187 -19.80 14.27 6.04
N THR A 188 -19.50 13.16 6.72
CA THR A 188 -18.55 13.11 7.84
C THR A 188 -17.18 12.55 7.46
N ALA A 189 -16.96 12.23 6.18
CA ALA A 189 -15.68 11.76 5.69
C ALA A 189 -14.58 12.82 5.86
N ASP A 190 -13.35 12.38 6.18
CA ASP A 190 -12.20 13.26 6.31
C ASP A 190 -11.54 13.47 4.95
N SER A 191 -11.45 14.71 4.49
CA SER A 191 -10.76 15.10 3.25
C SER A 191 -9.26 15.35 3.44
N LEU A 192 -8.79 15.31 4.69
CA LEU A 192 -7.41 15.57 5.08
C LEU A 192 -6.71 14.28 5.53
N ASP A 193 -5.40 14.24 5.31
CA ASP A 193 -4.53 13.19 5.81
C ASP A 193 -4.10 13.45 7.27
N ASN A 194 -3.34 12.51 7.83
CA ASN A 194 -2.76 12.59 9.17
C ASN A 194 -1.66 13.66 9.34
N THR A 195 -1.40 14.46 8.32
CA THR A 195 -0.56 15.67 8.35
C THR A 195 -1.39 16.96 8.23
N VAL A 196 -2.73 16.84 8.25
CA VAL A 196 -3.68 17.96 8.11
C VAL A 196 -3.56 18.64 6.74
N ASN A 197 -3.10 17.90 5.73
CA ASN A 197 -3.06 18.34 4.33
C ASN A 197 -4.12 17.60 3.52
N PRO A 198 -4.54 18.11 2.35
CA PRO A 198 -5.42 17.37 1.45
C PRO A 198 -4.86 15.98 1.15
N ILE A 199 -5.72 14.95 1.23
CA ILE A 199 -5.35 13.58 0.86
C ILE A 199 -4.73 13.59 -0.55
N LYS A 200 -3.62 12.86 -0.72
CA LYS A 200 -2.85 12.84 -1.97
C LYS A 200 -3.25 11.67 -2.87
N ASP A 201 -3.10 11.84 -4.18
CA ASP A 201 -3.29 10.80 -5.19
C ASP A 201 -1.95 10.30 -5.75
N ILE A 202 -1.62 9.05 -5.43
CA ILE A 202 -0.38 8.39 -5.83
C ILE A 202 -0.29 8.27 -7.36
N GLY A 203 -1.44 8.08 -8.03
CA GLY A 203 -1.53 8.02 -9.49
C GLY A 203 -1.47 9.38 -10.19
N TYR A 204 -1.50 10.48 -9.43
CA TYR A 204 -1.40 11.85 -9.94
C TYR A 204 -0.20 12.60 -9.36
N GLY A 205 0.89 11.88 -9.07
CA GLY A 205 2.15 12.45 -8.61
C GLY A 205 2.06 13.06 -7.22
N ASP A 206 1.33 12.43 -6.30
CA ASP A 206 1.13 12.89 -4.91
C ASP A 206 0.53 14.31 -4.80
N LYS A 207 -0.19 14.76 -5.84
CA LYS A 207 -1.02 15.97 -5.80
C LYS A 207 -2.30 15.72 -5.00
N ALA A 208 -2.97 16.80 -4.59
CA ALA A 208 -4.25 16.71 -3.89
C ALA A 208 -5.27 15.89 -4.71
N ALA A 209 -5.88 14.91 -4.05
CA ALA A 209 -6.87 14.02 -4.64
C ALA A 209 -8.14 14.82 -4.96
N SER A 210 -8.62 14.64 -6.19
CA SER A 210 -9.89 15.24 -6.61
C SER A 210 -11.09 14.47 -6.03
N PRO A 211 -12.29 15.07 -5.97
CA PRO A 211 -13.51 14.35 -5.59
C PRO A 211 -13.82 13.16 -6.51
N ILE A 212 -13.30 13.15 -7.74
CA ILE A 212 -13.41 12.02 -8.65
C ILE A 212 -12.51 10.85 -8.22
N ALA A 213 -11.39 11.15 -7.56
CA ALA A 213 -10.41 10.18 -7.09
C ALA A 213 -10.70 9.66 -5.67
N MET A 214 -11.36 10.44 -4.81
CA MET A 214 -11.61 10.03 -3.40
C MET A 214 -13.05 10.24 -2.92
N GLY A 215 -13.97 10.68 -3.78
CA GLY A 215 -15.31 11.07 -3.36
C GLY A 215 -15.25 12.23 -2.35
N ASN A 216 -15.87 12.04 -1.19
CA ASN A 216 -15.83 13.00 -0.10
C ASN A 216 -14.64 12.82 0.86
N GLY A 217 -13.80 11.79 0.65
CA GLY A 217 -12.63 11.51 1.47
C GLY A 217 -12.68 10.16 2.17
N HIS A 218 -11.92 10.05 3.25
CA HIS A 218 -11.76 8.83 4.02
C HIS A 218 -12.90 8.66 5.03
N ILE A 219 -13.45 7.44 5.14
CA ILE A 219 -14.53 7.15 6.09
C ILE A 219 -14.06 7.45 7.52
N ASN A 220 -14.86 8.23 8.25
CA ASN A 220 -14.71 8.40 9.69
C ASN A 220 -15.94 7.79 10.40
N PRO A 221 -15.85 6.54 10.89
CA PRO A 221 -16.99 5.85 11.49
C PRO A 221 -17.53 6.56 12.74
N ASN A 222 -16.64 7.14 13.55
CA ASN A 222 -17.03 7.82 14.78
C ASN A 222 -17.81 9.10 14.51
N LYS A 223 -17.39 9.90 13.52
CA LYS A 223 -18.16 11.08 13.10
C LYS A 223 -19.46 10.68 12.41
N ALA A 224 -19.46 9.59 11.63
CA ALA A 224 -20.65 9.10 10.93
C ALA A 224 -21.75 8.61 11.89
N LEU A 225 -21.40 8.29 13.14
CA LEU A 225 -22.36 7.89 14.17
C LEU A 225 -23.28 9.05 14.57
N ASP A 226 -22.80 10.29 14.55
CA ASP A 226 -23.60 11.48 14.81
C ASP A 226 -23.27 12.58 13.78
N PRO A 227 -23.84 12.48 12.56
CA PRO A 227 -23.53 13.38 11.46
C PRO A 227 -24.18 14.76 11.60
N GLY A 228 -25.05 14.95 12.60
CA GLY A 228 -25.91 16.14 12.77
C GLY A 228 -27.03 16.26 11.73
N LEU A 229 -26.70 16.18 10.44
CA LEU A 229 -27.66 16.22 9.32
C LEU A 229 -27.47 15.02 8.39
N ILE A 230 -28.58 14.44 7.95
CA ILE A 230 -28.64 13.34 6.98
C ILE A 230 -29.66 13.64 5.88
N CYS A 231 -29.34 13.22 4.66
CA CYS A 231 -30.28 13.23 3.55
C CYS A 231 -31.02 11.89 3.46
N HIS A 232 -32.36 11.92 3.46
CA HIS A 232 -33.21 10.73 3.49
C HIS A 232 -33.62 10.17 2.10
N LEU A 233 -33.22 10.82 1.00
CA LEU A 233 -33.71 10.58 -0.38
C LEU A 233 -33.98 9.11 -0.73
#